data_AF-A0A358SMD4-F1
#
_entry.id   AF-A0A358SMD4-F1
#
_cell.length_a   1.000
_cell.length_b   1.000
_cell.length_c   1.000
_cell.angle_alpha   90.00
_cell.angle_beta   90.00
_cell.angle_gamma   90.00
#
_symmetry.space_group_name_H-M   'P 1'
#
loop_
_entity.id
_entity.type
_entity.pdbx_description
1 polymer ?
#
loop_
_entity_poly.entity_id
_entity_poly.type
_entity_poly.pdbx_seq_one_letter_code
_entity_poly.pdbx_strand_id
1 'polypeptide(L)'
;LPELPARFAGHQDLLEKVPECQTPLFLAVEVDADGITHLFFDAPREAPTTRGFAGILHAGLDGADADEVLATPGEFCNQLGLQDLVSPLRLRGMAAMLARIKRQVRDQRS
;
A
#
# COMPACT_ATOMS: atom_id res chain seq x y z
N LEU A 1 -5.40 5.46 8.32
CA LEU A 1 -5.31 3.99 8.21
C LEU A 1 -6.29 3.39 9.19
N PRO A 2 -7.20 2.52 8.72
CA PRO A 2 -8.04 1.70 9.58
C PRO A 2 -7.20 0.81 10.51
N GLU A 3 -7.83 0.26 11.55
CA GLU A 3 -7.23 -0.80 12.35
C GLU A 3 -7.15 -2.09 11.54
N LEU A 4 -6.07 -2.86 11.75
CA LEU A 4 -5.92 -4.16 11.11
C LEU A 4 -6.96 -5.14 11.68
N PRO A 5 -7.59 -5.98 10.82
CA PRO A 5 -8.37 -7.11 11.28
C PRO A 5 -7.55 -8.02 12.21
N ALA A 6 -8.24 -8.69 13.14
CA ALA A 6 -7.60 -9.53 14.16
C ALA A 6 -6.65 -10.61 13.58
N ARG A 7 -6.92 -11.10 12.36
CA ARG A 7 -6.05 -12.07 11.67
C ARG A 7 -4.67 -11.52 11.28
N PHE A 8 -4.55 -10.21 11.09
CA PHE A 8 -3.30 -9.54 10.75
C PHE A 8 -2.68 -8.83 11.96
N ALA A 9 -3.49 -8.41 12.92
CA ALA A 9 -3.01 -7.77 14.15
C ALA A 9 -2.05 -8.69 14.91
N GLY A 10 -0.79 -8.25 15.07
CA GLY A 10 0.25 -9.04 15.74
C GLY A 10 0.84 -10.19 14.93
N HIS A 11 0.42 -10.36 13.67
CA HIS A 11 0.85 -11.44 12.77
C HIS A 11 1.53 -10.87 11.52
N GLN A 12 2.62 -10.12 11.73
CA GLN A 12 3.36 -9.44 10.65
C GLN A 12 3.95 -10.39 9.60
N ASP A 13 4.13 -11.66 9.95
CA ASP A 13 4.56 -12.73 9.07
C ASP A 13 3.54 -13.05 7.95
N LEU A 14 2.28 -12.67 8.14
CA LEU A 14 1.22 -12.77 7.12
C LEU A 14 1.18 -11.55 6.18
N LEU A 15 1.98 -10.51 6.44
CA LEU A 15 2.08 -9.33 5.61
C LEU A 15 3.46 -9.26 4.93
N GLU A 16 3.51 -8.67 3.75
CA GLU A 16 4.77 -8.44 3.06
C GLU A 16 5.45 -7.16 3.56
N LYS A 17 6.71 -7.29 3.97
CA LYS A 17 7.53 -6.12 4.35
C LYS A 17 7.90 -5.26 3.14
N VAL A 18 7.89 -3.93 3.33
CA VAL A 18 8.35 -2.94 2.35
C VAL A 18 9.68 -2.32 2.81
N PRO A 19 10.84 -2.96 2.54
CA PRO A 19 12.15 -2.51 3.01
C PRO A 19 12.60 -1.16 2.43
N GLU A 20 11.96 -0.68 1.36
CA GLU A 20 12.22 0.63 0.76
C GLU A 20 11.70 1.77 1.64
N CYS A 21 10.79 1.49 2.57
CA CYS A 21 10.40 2.43 3.61
C CYS A 21 11.50 2.49 4.68
N GLN A 22 11.90 3.71 5.06
CA GLN A 22 12.87 3.91 6.16
C GLN A 22 12.31 3.50 7.53
N THR A 23 10.98 3.39 7.63
CA THR A 23 10.25 2.87 8.78
C THR A 23 9.73 1.48 8.44
N PRO A 24 9.68 0.53 9.40
CA PRO A 24 8.94 -0.72 9.23
C PRO A 24 7.52 -0.47 8.71
N LEU A 25 7.25 -0.96 7.50
CA LEU A 25 5.94 -0.99 6.87
C LEU A 25 5.71 -2.40 6.35
N PHE A 26 4.52 -2.92 6.59
CA PHE A 26 4.05 -4.18 6.04
C PHE A 26 2.72 -3.97 5.35
N LEU A 27 2.46 -4.71 4.27
CA LEU A 27 1.18 -4.66 3.58
C LEU A 27 0.73 -6.05 3.13
N ALA A 28 -0.58 -6.23 3.09
CA ALA A 28 -1.24 -7.34 2.45
C ALA A 28 -2.39 -6.82 1.59
N VAL A 29 -2.70 -7.56 0.54
CA VAL A 29 -3.82 -7.29 -0.35
C VAL A 29 -4.65 -8.55 -0.47
N GLU A 30 -5.96 -8.42 -0.36
CA GLU A 30 -6.90 -9.48 -0.68
C GLU A 30 -7.79 -9.01 -1.84
N VAL A 31 -8.04 -9.89 -2.81
CA VAL A 31 -9.06 -9.67 -3.85
C VAL A 31 -10.20 -10.63 -3.56
N ASP A 32 -11.40 -10.09 -3.35
CA ASP A 32 -12.56 -10.92 -3.04
C ASP A 32 -13.18 -11.57 -4.28
N ALA A 33 -14.26 -12.34 -4.07
CA ALA A 33 -14.94 -13.07 -5.14
C ALA A 33 -15.59 -12.16 -6.20
N ASP A 34 -15.88 -10.90 -5.84
CA ASP A 34 -16.45 -9.90 -6.74
C ASP A 34 -15.35 -9.12 -7.48
N GLY A 35 -14.07 -9.42 -7.22
CA GLY A 35 -12.93 -8.73 -7.82
C GLY A 35 -12.52 -7.44 -7.11
N ILE A 36 -13.09 -7.17 -5.93
CA ILE A 36 -12.81 -5.95 -5.17
C ILE A 36 -11.55 -6.12 -4.32
N THR A 37 -10.70 -5.10 -4.34
CA THR A 37 -9.41 -5.09 -3.65
C THR A 37 -9.54 -4.54 -2.23
N HIS A 38 -8.99 -5.25 -1.24
CA HIS A 38 -8.92 -4.84 0.16
C HIS A 38 -7.46 -4.68 0.60
N LEU A 39 -7.09 -3.51 1.12
CA LEU A 39 -5.72 -3.15 1.47
C LEU A 39 -5.50 -3.09 2.97
N PHE A 40 -4.50 -3.84 3.43
CA PHE A 40 -4.12 -3.91 4.84
C PHE A 40 -2.72 -3.37 5.01
N PHE A 41 -2.56 -2.36 5.88
CA PHE A 41 -1.26 -1.75 6.17
C PHE A 41 -0.94 -1.84 7.66
N ASP A 42 0.26 -2.34 7.99
CA ASP A 42 0.85 -2.19 9.31
C ASP A 42 1.98 -1.17 9.28
N ALA A 43 1.84 -0.13 10.10
CA ALA A 43 2.78 0.98 10.17
C ALA A 43 2.76 1.60 11.58
N PRO A 44 3.91 1.81 12.23
CA PRO A 44 3.98 2.36 13.59
C PRO A 44 3.40 3.78 13.65
N ARG A 45 2.72 4.11 14.77
CA ARG A 45 1.98 5.37 14.94
C ARG A 45 2.88 6.60 14.86
N GLU A 46 4.13 6.46 15.29
CA GLU A 46 5.18 7.48 15.30
C GLU A 46 5.77 7.79 13.92
N ALA A 47 5.36 7.10 12.85
CA ALA A 47 5.84 7.32 11.49
C ALA A 47 4.80 8.05 10.61
N PRO A 48 4.59 9.37 10.81
CA PRO A 48 3.50 10.11 10.18
C PRO A 48 3.60 10.13 8.65
N THR A 49 4.79 10.26 8.07
CA THR A 49 4.96 10.31 6.61
C THR A 49 4.64 8.95 5.97
N THR A 50 5.17 7.85 6.52
CA THR A 50 4.89 6.49 6.04
C THR A 50 3.39 6.17 6.14
N ARG A 51 2.77 6.47 7.29
CA ARG A 51 1.32 6.33 7.48
C ARG A 51 0.52 7.22 6.54
N GLY A 52 1.02 8.41 6.21
CA GLY A 52 0.42 9.32 5.24
C GLY A 52 0.37 8.71 3.84
N PHE A 53 1.48 8.17 3.35
CA PHE A 53 1.53 7.52 2.03
C PHE A 53 0.67 6.26 1.96
N ALA A 54 0.75 5.39 2.96
CA ALA A 54 -0.13 4.24 3.06
C ALA A 54 -1.61 4.68 3.10
N GLY A 55 -1.91 5.79 3.79
CA GLY A 55 -3.25 6.39 3.84
C GLY A 55 -3.73 6.90 2.49
N ILE A 56 -2.86 7.53 1.69
CA ILE A 56 -3.18 7.99 0.33
C ILE A 56 -3.50 6.80 -0.58
N LEU A 57 -2.66 5.76 -0.55
CA LEU A 57 -2.88 4.55 -1.34
C LEU A 57 -4.15 3.83 -0.92
N HIS A 58 -4.37 3.67 0.39
CA HIS A 58 -5.61 3.10 0.92
C HIS A 58 -6.83 3.89 0.47
N ALA A 59 -6.83 5.21 0.59
CA ALA A 59 -7.98 6.03 0.22
C ALA A 59 -8.29 5.99 -1.29
N GLY A 60 -7.28 5.76 -2.14
CA GLY A 60 -7.44 5.73 -3.58
C GLY A 60 -7.70 4.36 -4.20
N LEU A 61 -7.34 3.26 -3.50
CA LEU A 61 -7.30 1.91 -4.08
C LEU A 61 -8.07 0.86 -3.28
N ASP A 62 -8.32 1.08 -1.99
CA ASP A 62 -9.14 0.16 -1.18
C ASP A 62 -10.61 0.25 -1.65
N GLY A 63 -11.23 -0.89 -1.88
CA GLY A 63 -12.57 -1.00 -2.45
C GLY A 63 -12.67 -0.80 -3.97
N ALA A 64 -11.55 -0.58 -4.66
CA ALA A 64 -11.52 -0.50 -6.12
C ALA A 64 -11.51 -1.88 -6.77
N ASP A 65 -11.98 -1.96 -8.02
CA ASP A 65 -11.88 -3.18 -8.80
C ASP A 65 -10.41 -3.50 -9.10
N ALA A 66 -10.06 -4.79 -9.10
CA ALA A 66 -8.71 -5.25 -9.35
C ALA A 66 -8.11 -4.71 -10.68
N ASP A 67 -8.91 -4.57 -11.74
CA ASP A 67 -8.45 -3.99 -13.01
C ASP A 67 -8.15 -2.49 -12.90
N GLU A 68 -8.92 -1.74 -12.11
CA GLU A 68 -8.67 -0.33 -11.83
C GLU A 68 -7.36 -0.14 -11.04
N VAL A 69 -7.13 -0.99 -10.02
CA VAL A 69 -5.87 -1.00 -9.28
C VAL A 69 -4.69 -1.31 -10.19
N LEU A 70 -4.84 -2.28 -11.11
CA LEU A 70 -3.79 -2.63 -12.08
C LEU A 70 -3.57 -1.54 -13.13
N ALA A 71 -4.60 -0.79 -13.51
CA ALA A 71 -4.53 0.35 -14.43
C ALA A 71 -3.88 1.60 -13.82
N THR A 72 -3.78 1.68 -12.49
CA THR A 72 -3.14 2.82 -11.81
C THR A 72 -1.71 3.05 -12.33
N PRO A 73 -1.38 4.24 -12.86
CA PRO A 73 -0.05 4.52 -13.42
C PRO A 73 1.07 4.36 -12.39
N GLY A 74 2.25 3.91 -12.82
CA GLY A 74 3.42 3.81 -11.92
C GLY A 74 3.91 5.19 -11.46
N GLU A 75 3.68 6.21 -12.29
CA GLU A 75 4.00 7.61 -12.07
C GLU A 75 3.01 8.31 -11.12
N PHE A 76 1.95 7.62 -10.66
CA PHE A 76 0.95 8.18 -9.74
C PHE A 76 1.60 8.89 -8.54
N CYS A 77 2.66 8.29 -7.98
CA CYS A 77 3.37 8.87 -6.83
C CYS A 77 4.04 10.23 -7.17
N ASN A 78 4.47 10.44 -8.41
CA ASN A 78 5.06 11.70 -8.87
C ASN A 78 3.98 12.73 -9.25
N GLN A 79 2.78 12.28 -9.61
CA GLN A 79 1.65 13.16 -9.98
C GLN A 79 0.96 13.79 -8.76
N LEU A 80 1.17 13.26 -7.56
CA LEU A 80 0.65 13.83 -6.31
C LEU A 80 1.29 15.16 -5.91
N GLY A 81 2.34 15.63 -6.61
CA GLY A 81 3.00 16.91 -6.32
C GLY A 81 3.77 16.93 -5.00
N LEU A 82 4.17 15.76 -4.50
CA LEU A 82 4.82 15.62 -3.18
C LEU A 82 6.33 15.82 -3.23
N GLN A 83 6.94 15.98 -4.42
CA GLN A 83 8.39 16.06 -4.58
C GLN A 83 9.06 17.21 -3.81
N ASP A 84 8.34 18.30 -3.56
CA ASP A 84 8.86 19.45 -2.82
C ASP A 84 8.62 19.34 -1.29
N LEU A 85 7.78 18.37 -0.87
CA LEU A 85 7.37 18.18 0.53
C LEU A 85 8.09 17.01 1.21
N VAL A 86 8.60 16.06 0.43
CA VAL A 86 9.26 14.84 0.94
C VAL A 86 10.48 14.48 0.11
N SER A 87 11.46 13.82 0.73
CA SER A 87 12.68 13.42 0.02
C SER A 87 12.39 12.34 -1.05
N PRO A 88 13.22 12.25 -2.11
CA PRO A 88 13.11 11.20 -3.12
C PRO A 88 13.13 9.78 -2.53
N LEU A 89 13.88 9.58 -1.45
CA LEU A 89 13.94 8.29 -0.75
C LEU A 89 12.60 7.90 -0.12
N ARG A 90 11.83 8.88 0.40
CA ARG A 90 10.50 8.62 0.95
C ARG A 90 9.50 8.29 -0.17
N LEU A 91 9.58 8.97 -1.30
CA LEU A 91 8.75 8.67 -2.47
C LEU A 91 9.03 7.27 -3.04
N ARG A 92 10.28 6.81 -3.00
CA ARG A 92 10.62 5.41 -3.34
C ARG A 92 9.86 4.40 -2.49
N GLY A 93 9.67 4.67 -1.20
CA GLY A 93 8.86 3.84 -0.33
C GLY A 93 7.40 3.76 -0.79
N MET A 94 6.79 4.90 -1.16
CA MET A 94 5.43 4.94 -1.70
C MET A 94 5.29 4.18 -3.02
N ALA A 95 6.22 4.38 -3.97
CA ALA A 95 6.23 3.64 -5.22
C ALA A 95 6.37 2.12 -4.99
N ALA A 96 7.20 1.74 -4.03
CA ALA A 96 7.41 0.34 -3.64
C ALA A 96 6.16 -0.31 -3.01
N MET A 97 5.34 0.47 -2.28
CA MET A 97 4.02 0.01 -1.81
C MET A 97 3.09 -0.27 -2.99
N LEU A 98 2.93 0.69 -3.91
CA LEU A 98 2.06 0.54 -5.08
C LEU A 98 2.46 -0.66 -5.94
N ALA A 99 3.77 -0.83 -6.18
CA ALA A 99 4.28 -1.97 -6.95
C ALA A 99 3.90 -3.32 -6.32
N ARG A 100 3.98 -3.44 -4.98
CA ARG A 100 3.61 -4.65 -4.25
C ARG A 100 2.11 -4.90 -4.28
N ILE A 101 1.30 -3.86 -4.10
CA ILE A 101 -0.17 -3.94 -4.22
C ILE A 101 -0.53 -4.54 -5.58
N LYS A 102 -0.02 -3.95 -6.67
CA LYS A 102 -0.29 -4.42 -8.03
C LYS A 102 0.21 -5.84 -8.27
N ARG A 103 1.32 -6.26 -7.64
CA ARG A 103 1.82 -7.62 -7.75
C ARG A 103 0.90 -8.62 -7.05
N GLN A 104 0.54 -8.37 -5.78
CA GLN A 104 -0.35 -9.25 -5.02
C GLN A 104 -1.74 -9.38 -5.66
N VAL A 105 -2.24 -8.32 -6.30
CA VAL A 105 -3.47 -8.39 -7.11
C VAL A 105 -3.30 -9.34 -8.30
N ARG A 106 -2.21 -9.24 -9.08
CA ARG A 106 -1.95 -10.15 -10.21
C ARG A 106 -1.83 -11.61 -9.76
N ASP A 107 -1.11 -11.84 -8.67
CA ASP A 107 -0.87 -13.17 -8.13
C ASP A 107 -2.19 -13.87 -7.73
N GLN A 108 -3.19 -13.11 -7.29
CA GLN A 108 -4.52 -13.62 -6.89
C GLN A 108 -5.50 -13.80 -8.07
N ARG A 109 -5.21 -13.23 -9.24
CA ARG A 109 -6.03 -13.40 -10.46
C ARG A 109 -5.47 -14.46 -11.42
N SER A 110 -4.33 -15.06 -11.10
CA SER A 110 -3.60 -16.02 -11.94
C SER A 110 -4.03 -17.47 -11.73
#